data_AF-A0A5C6LG63-F1
#
_entry.id   AF-A0A5C6LG63-F1
#
_cell.length_a   1.000
_cell.length_b   1.000
_cell.length_c   1.000
_cell.angle_alpha   90.00
_cell.angle_beta   90.00
_cell.angle_gamma   90.00
#
_symmetry.space_group_name_H-M   'P 1'
#
loop_
_entity.id
_entity.type
_entity.pdbx_description
1 polymer ?
#
loop_
_entity_poly.entity_id
_entity_poly.type
_entity_poly.pdbx_seq_one_letter_code
_entity_poly.pdbx_strand_id
1 'polypeptide(L)'
;MKKKIIFCLLSLSLMIAGCQSNEIEDITPPSKEVQLSPEELLSIRYKSSPELSQTEVFNLLTTFQSSELKNNAHSRITFQPNIFQIKEKYYLSKNKADARNIESTEEQIPIYKIEFTSETGTGMAVVSGDRRAPHILAYIDNIKENQDSLYTSPNALLQWSEMYIRNEVTKFDEIKDSLYESAVLKISKELYITSKDIDYEAIKNQIIINNSSISRSKPITEVPSNLKVKVAVFPMCPVAWGQWEPYNCMLPKANCDRYGPGWSEYTNYPVGYGAIVVAHILASLEPTMRPASLQINWSYLTENKEIKAPDYFNSGDPLAKREMVGRLFKNIYDYTKSSVVKDSKGIVTGTTCLMSDVENYLASYFNYSKKTSWNINTVKNSLKATKPVLIYGKPDNIATDGVTPFILDGIKECYGRIDNVPSDVDVCYLHANFGFGNGYQDGYYLMDIKTSTITFETAIPLIFKDNAMTIMADFRKK
;
A
#
# COMPACT_ATOMS: atom_id res chain seq x y z
N MET A 1 39.48 -43.80 -88.45
CA MET A 1 40.46 -43.55 -87.35
C MET A 1 39.82 -42.51 -86.44
N LYS A 2 39.60 -42.61 -85.12
CA LYS A 2 39.83 -43.54 -83.99
C LYS A 2 38.54 -43.43 -83.12
N LYS A 3 37.87 -44.52 -82.69
CA LYS A 3 37.99 -45.21 -81.37
C LYS A 3 37.93 -44.22 -80.16
N LYS A 4 37.21 -44.44 -79.04
CA LYS A 4 36.32 -45.49 -78.49
C LYS A 4 35.98 -45.08 -77.02
N ILE A 5 34.85 -45.59 -76.47
CA ILE A 5 34.64 -46.05 -75.05
C ILE A 5 34.54 -44.97 -73.94
N ILE A 6 33.37 -44.72 -73.30
CA ILE A 6 32.56 -45.46 -72.27
C ILE A 6 33.17 -45.44 -70.85
N PHE A 7 32.42 -44.88 -69.88
CA PHE A 7 32.11 -45.44 -68.54
C PHE A 7 31.04 -44.52 -67.89
N CYS A 8 29.75 -44.87 -67.81
CA CYS A 8 29.07 -45.71 -66.81
C CYS A 8 29.35 -45.36 -65.35
N LEU A 9 28.34 -44.77 -64.68
CA LEU A 9 27.94 -45.21 -63.34
C LEU A 9 26.43 -44.98 -63.17
N LEU A 10 25.73 -46.11 -63.25
CA LEU A 10 24.35 -46.32 -62.87
C LEU A 10 24.23 -46.46 -61.35
N SER A 11 22.97 -46.39 -60.91
CA SER A 11 22.39 -46.86 -59.64
C SER A 11 22.17 -45.75 -58.60
N LEU A 12 21.02 -45.65 -57.92
CA LEU A 12 19.90 -46.58 -57.82
C LEU A 12 18.62 -45.79 -57.49
N SER A 13 17.54 -46.22 -58.13
CA SER A 13 16.14 -45.84 -57.95
C SER A 13 15.67 -45.75 -56.50
N LEU A 14 14.75 -44.81 -56.21
CA LEU A 14 13.44 -45.14 -55.67
C LEU A 14 12.41 -44.08 -56.08
N MET A 15 11.23 -44.60 -56.35
CA MET A 15 10.14 -44.04 -57.15
C MET A 15 8.97 -43.64 -56.26
N ILE A 16 8.25 -42.60 -56.71
CA ILE A 16 6.78 -42.39 -56.62
C ILE A 16 6.16 -41.84 -55.32
N ALA A 17 5.44 -40.73 -55.55
CA ALA A 17 4.14 -40.29 -55.02
C ALA A 17 4.25 -38.92 -54.32
N GLY A 18 3.51 -37.89 -54.68
CA GLY A 18 2.40 -37.78 -55.63
C GLY A 18 1.85 -36.35 -55.62
N CYS A 19 0.98 -36.08 -56.59
CA CYS A 19 -0.01 -35.01 -56.66
C CYS A 19 0.43 -33.56 -56.34
N GLN A 20 0.57 -32.77 -57.41
CA GLN A 20 0.35 -31.33 -57.36
C GLN A 20 -1.09 -31.06 -56.90
N SER A 21 -1.26 -30.62 -55.65
CA SER A 21 -2.47 -29.95 -55.21
C SER A 21 -2.34 -28.46 -55.52
N ASN A 22 -3.27 -27.94 -56.30
CA ASN A 22 -3.51 -26.51 -56.47
C ASN A 22 -3.52 -25.84 -55.09
N GLU A 23 -2.64 -24.85 -54.90
CA GLU A 23 -2.76 -23.91 -53.79
C GLU A 23 -4.07 -23.15 -53.98
N ILE A 24 -5.09 -23.56 -53.24
CA ILE A 24 -6.21 -22.69 -52.93
C ILE A 24 -5.62 -21.63 -52.02
N GLU A 25 -5.46 -20.42 -52.54
CA GLU A 25 -5.36 -19.24 -51.69
C GLU A 25 -6.56 -19.29 -50.75
N ASP A 26 -6.27 -19.57 -49.48
CA ASP A 26 -7.23 -19.48 -48.40
C ASP A 26 -7.54 -17.99 -48.23
N ILE A 27 -8.47 -17.47 -49.05
CA ILE A 27 -9.02 -16.13 -48.90
C ILE A 27 -9.84 -16.18 -47.60
N THR A 28 -9.16 -16.01 -46.48
CA THR A 28 -9.82 -15.58 -45.25
C THR A 28 -10.48 -14.24 -45.60
N PRO A 29 -11.81 -14.09 -45.49
CA PRO A 29 -12.41 -12.77 -45.68
C PRO A 29 -11.72 -11.80 -44.73
N PRO A 30 -11.43 -10.55 -45.15
CA PRO A 30 -10.85 -9.58 -44.25
C PRO A 30 -11.75 -9.51 -43.03
N SER A 31 -11.22 -9.88 -41.85
CA SER A 31 -11.97 -9.70 -40.61
C SER A 31 -12.29 -8.22 -40.52
N LYS A 32 -13.56 -7.85 -40.62
CA LYS A 32 -13.93 -6.44 -40.48
C LYS A 32 -13.45 -5.99 -39.11
N GLU A 33 -12.68 -4.92 -39.08
CA GLU A 33 -12.14 -4.35 -37.86
C GLU A 33 -12.94 -3.10 -37.50
N VAL A 34 -13.25 -2.95 -36.21
CA VAL A 34 -13.94 -1.79 -35.64
C VAL A 34 -12.95 -0.91 -34.92
N GLN A 35 -12.90 0.36 -35.26
CA GLN A 35 -12.06 1.32 -34.55
C GLN A 35 -12.81 1.93 -33.36
N LEU A 36 -12.31 1.75 -32.14
CA LEU A 36 -12.84 2.38 -30.93
C LEU A 36 -11.78 3.29 -30.30
N SER A 37 -12.21 4.34 -29.61
CA SER A 37 -11.39 5.03 -28.62
C SER A 37 -11.16 4.13 -27.39
N PRO A 38 -10.11 4.39 -26.59
CA PRO A 38 -9.90 3.69 -25.34
C PRO A 38 -11.13 3.70 -24.40
N GLU A 39 -11.84 4.82 -24.33
CA GLU A 39 -13.03 5.00 -23.50
C GLU A 39 -14.26 4.28 -24.09
N GLU A 40 -14.45 4.28 -25.42
CA GLU A 40 -15.49 3.46 -26.07
C GLU A 40 -15.23 1.96 -25.81
N LEU A 41 -13.98 1.50 -25.93
CA LEU A 41 -13.59 0.13 -25.59
C LEU A 41 -13.88 -0.21 -24.13
N LEU A 42 -13.56 0.72 -23.21
CA LEU A 42 -13.83 0.56 -21.78
C LEU A 42 -15.33 0.33 -21.51
N SER A 43 -16.19 1.12 -22.17
CA SER A 43 -17.64 1.10 -21.95
C SER A 43 -18.29 -0.25 -22.27
N ILE A 44 -17.78 -0.99 -23.26
CA ILE A 44 -18.36 -2.26 -23.73
C ILE A 44 -17.74 -3.49 -23.08
N ARG A 45 -16.57 -3.34 -22.44
CA ARG A 45 -15.74 -4.47 -21.99
C ARG A 45 -16.43 -5.31 -20.91
N TYR A 46 -17.28 -4.68 -20.10
CA TYR A 46 -17.99 -5.35 -19.00
C TYR A 46 -19.47 -4.99 -18.97
N LYS A 47 -20.32 -6.01 -19.19
CA LYS A 47 -21.78 -5.86 -19.08
C LYS A 47 -22.21 -5.63 -17.62
N SER A 48 -21.55 -6.22 -16.63
CA SER A 48 -21.82 -6.08 -15.17
C SER A 48 -20.55 -5.83 -14.34
N SER A 49 -20.70 -5.47 -13.05
CA SER A 49 -19.62 -5.28 -12.07
C SER A 49 -18.78 -6.56 -11.90
N PRO A 50 -17.56 -6.67 -12.48
CA PRO A 50 -16.82 -7.93 -12.46
C PRO A 50 -15.99 -8.04 -11.19
N GLU A 51 -16.28 -9.06 -10.39
CA GLU A 51 -15.40 -9.46 -9.29
C GLU A 51 -14.15 -10.19 -9.84
N LEU A 52 -13.00 -9.91 -9.26
CA LEU A 52 -11.74 -10.60 -9.54
C LEU A 52 -11.79 -12.02 -8.99
N SER A 53 -11.19 -12.96 -9.72
CA SER A 53 -10.95 -14.30 -9.19
C SER A 53 -9.90 -14.28 -8.08
N GLN A 54 -9.93 -15.27 -7.20
CA GLN A 54 -8.92 -15.44 -6.14
C GLN A 54 -7.49 -15.43 -6.71
N THR A 55 -7.26 -16.09 -7.85
CA THR A 55 -5.95 -16.14 -8.52
C THR A 55 -5.48 -14.74 -8.91
N GLU A 56 -6.35 -13.92 -9.49
CA GLU A 56 -6.01 -12.54 -9.89
C GLU A 56 -5.69 -11.66 -8.68
N VAL A 57 -6.46 -11.84 -7.60
CA VAL A 57 -6.22 -11.13 -6.34
C VAL A 57 -4.87 -11.54 -5.72
N PHE A 58 -4.50 -12.81 -5.77
CA PHE A 58 -3.19 -13.27 -5.28
C PHE A 58 -2.04 -12.84 -6.19
N ASN A 59 -2.29 -12.71 -7.49
CA ASN A 59 -1.33 -12.15 -8.44
C ASN A 59 -1.05 -10.65 -8.17
N LEU A 60 -2.03 -9.86 -7.70
CA LEU A 60 -1.80 -8.48 -7.18
C LEU A 60 -0.71 -8.48 -6.13
N LEU A 61 -0.90 -9.29 -5.10
CA LEU A 61 -0.02 -9.33 -3.94
C LEU A 61 1.37 -9.84 -4.29
N THR A 62 1.44 -10.90 -5.08
CA THR A 62 2.71 -11.48 -5.54
C THR A 62 3.53 -10.45 -6.34
N THR A 63 2.88 -9.72 -7.24
CA THR A 63 3.53 -8.67 -8.04
C THR A 63 4.03 -7.53 -7.13
N PHE A 64 3.20 -7.08 -6.20
CA PHE A 64 3.57 -6.05 -5.23
C PHE A 64 4.80 -6.47 -4.41
N GLN A 65 4.84 -7.70 -3.88
CA GLN A 65 5.96 -8.22 -3.09
C GLN A 65 7.24 -8.44 -3.90
N SER A 66 7.14 -8.99 -5.11
CA SER A 66 8.31 -9.25 -5.96
C SER A 66 9.11 -7.98 -6.29
N SER A 67 8.43 -6.83 -6.31
CA SER A 67 9.08 -5.54 -6.50
C SER A 67 9.77 -5.01 -5.23
N GLU A 68 9.33 -5.42 -4.03
CA GLU A 68 10.04 -5.12 -2.77
C GLU A 68 11.36 -5.92 -2.68
N LEU A 69 11.41 -7.13 -3.24
CA LEU A 69 12.61 -7.98 -3.20
C LEU A 69 13.76 -7.47 -4.07
N LYS A 70 13.46 -6.97 -5.28
CA LYS A 70 14.47 -6.64 -6.29
C LYS A 70 15.36 -5.46 -5.90
N ASN A 71 14.88 -4.58 -5.03
CA ASN A 71 15.64 -3.40 -4.60
C ASN A 71 16.39 -3.60 -3.26
N ASN A 72 16.19 -4.74 -2.59
CA ASN A 72 16.84 -5.11 -1.31
C ASN A 72 18.12 -5.94 -1.51
N ALA A 73 18.97 -5.61 -2.49
CA ALA A 73 20.20 -6.34 -2.79
C ALA A 73 21.27 -6.30 -1.66
N HIS A 74 21.01 -5.60 -0.55
CA HIS A 74 21.89 -5.55 0.64
C HIS A 74 21.38 -6.33 1.86
N SER A 75 20.15 -6.85 1.85
CA SER A 75 19.67 -7.80 2.87
C SER A 75 19.49 -9.18 2.24
N ARG A 76 20.23 -10.19 2.72
CA ARG A 76 20.11 -11.59 2.30
C ARG A 76 18.83 -12.24 2.85
N ILE A 77 17.66 -11.65 2.61
CA ILE A 77 16.38 -12.21 3.02
C ILE A 77 15.48 -12.25 1.79
N THR A 78 15.36 -13.44 1.22
CA THR A 78 14.39 -13.74 0.15
C THR A 78 12.99 -13.87 0.78
N PHE A 79 12.28 -12.75 0.86
CA PHE A 79 10.84 -12.73 1.16
C PHE A 79 10.03 -13.43 0.05
N GLN A 80 9.71 -14.71 0.20
CA GLN A 80 8.62 -15.35 -0.56
C GLN A 80 7.56 -15.85 0.42
N PRO A 81 6.35 -15.27 0.42
CA PRO A 81 5.25 -15.84 1.19
C PRO A 81 4.77 -17.11 0.50
N ASN A 82 4.70 -18.20 1.26
CA ASN A 82 4.35 -19.50 0.72
C ASN A 82 2.82 -19.72 0.65
N ILE A 83 2.00 -18.88 1.31
CA ILE A 83 0.55 -19.07 1.43
C ILE A 83 -0.18 -17.72 1.52
N PHE A 84 -1.14 -17.48 0.62
CA PHE A 84 -2.16 -16.43 0.75
C PHE A 84 -3.49 -17.05 1.16
N GLN A 85 -4.19 -16.42 2.11
CA GLN A 85 -5.51 -16.84 2.54
C GLN A 85 -6.46 -15.65 2.67
N ILE A 86 -7.59 -15.68 1.96
CA ILE A 86 -8.68 -14.73 2.18
C ILE A 86 -9.30 -15.05 3.55
N LYS A 87 -9.23 -14.10 4.49
CA LYS A 87 -9.83 -14.23 5.83
C LYS A 87 -11.22 -13.62 5.91
N GLU A 88 -11.41 -12.51 5.21
CA GLU A 88 -12.66 -11.77 5.22
C GLU A 88 -12.93 -11.19 3.82
N LYS A 89 -14.21 -11.14 3.47
CA LYS A 89 -14.73 -10.40 2.33
C LYS A 89 -15.83 -9.47 2.84
N TYR A 90 -15.72 -8.19 2.54
CA TYR A 90 -16.76 -7.20 2.81
C TYR A 90 -17.03 -6.36 1.55
N TYR A 91 -18.10 -5.57 1.58
CA TYR A 91 -18.52 -4.78 0.42
C TYR A 91 -18.60 -3.30 0.77
N LEU A 92 -18.06 -2.48 -0.11
CA LEU A 92 -18.26 -1.03 -0.07
C LEU A 92 -19.48 -0.68 -0.92
N SER A 93 -20.40 0.10 -0.36
CA SER A 93 -21.44 0.78 -1.16
C SER A 93 -20.83 1.85 -2.07
N LYS A 94 -21.31 2.03 -3.30
CA LYS A 94 -20.91 3.21 -4.11
C LYS A 94 -21.31 4.55 -3.47
N ASN A 95 -22.45 4.62 -2.77
CA ASN A 95 -22.99 5.84 -2.17
C ASN A 95 -22.96 5.81 -0.63
N LYS A 96 -22.27 6.78 0.00
CA LYS A 96 -22.23 6.91 1.49
C LYS A 96 -23.62 7.16 2.11
N ALA A 97 -24.58 7.70 1.35
CA ALA A 97 -25.92 8.07 1.84
C ALA A 97 -26.91 6.89 1.92
N ASP A 98 -26.71 5.82 1.15
CA ASP A 98 -27.71 4.75 0.95
C ASP A 98 -27.39 3.43 1.68
N ALA A 99 -26.49 3.46 2.67
CA ALA A 99 -26.07 2.27 3.44
C ALA A 99 -27.22 1.52 4.15
N ARG A 100 -28.46 2.03 4.12
CA ARG A 100 -29.64 1.42 4.74
C ARG A 100 -30.52 0.59 3.80
N ASN A 101 -30.35 0.63 2.47
CA ASN A 101 -31.15 -0.19 1.53
C ASN A 101 -30.38 -0.47 0.23
N ILE A 102 -29.59 -1.55 0.17
CA ILE A 102 -28.91 -1.96 -1.08
C ILE A 102 -29.20 -3.44 -1.32
N GLU A 103 -30.18 -3.72 -2.18
CA GLU A 103 -30.52 -5.08 -2.63
C GLU A 103 -29.80 -5.47 -3.94
N SER A 104 -29.15 -4.52 -4.64
CA SER A 104 -28.49 -4.79 -5.92
C SER A 104 -26.98 -5.06 -5.77
N THR A 105 -26.49 -6.14 -6.38
CA THR A 105 -25.06 -6.51 -6.40
C THR A 105 -24.22 -5.57 -7.28
N GLU A 106 -24.84 -4.79 -8.17
CA GLU A 106 -24.16 -3.87 -9.08
C GLU A 106 -23.60 -2.62 -8.37
N GLU A 107 -24.13 -2.27 -7.20
CA GLU A 107 -23.71 -1.11 -6.39
C GLU A 107 -22.65 -1.43 -5.33
N GLN A 108 -22.19 -2.69 -5.29
CA GLN A 108 -21.25 -3.16 -4.28
C GLN A 108 -19.86 -3.37 -4.88
N ILE A 109 -18.84 -2.93 -4.15
CA ILE A 109 -17.42 -3.11 -4.49
C ILE A 109 -16.87 -4.15 -3.50
N PRO A 110 -16.52 -5.37 -3.95
CA PRO A 110 -15.95 -6.38 -3.07
C PRO A 110 -14.54 -5.98 -2.61
N ILE A 111 -14.26 -6.11 -1.31
CA ILE A 111 -12.94 -5.92 -0.72
C ILE A 111 -12.56 -7.19 0.03
N TYR A 112 -11.34 -7.66 -0.21
CA TYR A 112 -10.77 -8.84 0.43
C TYR A 112 -9.72 -8.45 1.45
N LYS A 113 -9.77 -9.05 2.64
CA LYS A 113 -8.67 -9.07 3.60
C LYS A 113 -7.94 -10.41 3.48
N ILE A 114 -6.65 -10.33 3.20
CA ILE A 114 -5.82 -11.47 2.83
C ILE A 114 -4.65 -11.55 3.78
N GLU A 115 -4.64 -12.63 4.57
CA GLU A 115 -3.49 -12.98 5.38
C GLU A 115 -2.44 -13.65 4.50
N PHE A 116 -1.18 -13.38 4.80
CA PHE A 116 -0.06 -14.08 4.20
C PHE A 116 0.99 -14.41 5.25
N THR A 117 1.64 -15.57 5.13
CA THR A 117 2.75 -15.94 6.01
C THR A 117 4.07 -15.71 5.31
N SER A 118 4.98 -15.03 6.00
CA SER A 118 6.37 -14.81 5.60
C SER A 118 7.33 -15.39 6.64
N GLU A 119 8.63 -15.42 6.33
CA GLU A 119 9.66 -15.83 7.29
C GLU A 119 9.70 -14.92 8.54
N THR A 120 9.29 -13.65 8.40
CA THR A 120 9.27 -12.66 9.49
C THR A 120 7.98 -12.67 10.31
N GLY A 121 7.01 -13.49 9.94
CA GLY A 121 5.71 -13.58 10.61
C GLY A 121 4.54 -13.50 9.64
N THR A 122 3.35 -13.35 10.22
CA THR A 122 2.09 -13.23 9.48
C THR A 122 1.86 -11.77 9.14
N GLY A 123 1.51 -11.47 7.89
CA GLY A 123 1.12 -10.14 7.43
C GLY A 123 -0.31 -10.12 6.88
N MET A 124 -0.79 -8.94 6.53
CA MET A 124 -2.15 -8.72 6.04
C MET A 124 -2.16 -7.73 4.89
N ALA A 125 -2.94 -8.01 3.87
CA ALA A 125 -3.25 -7.07 2.80
C ALA A 125 -4.75 -6.86 2.68
N VAL A 126 -5.14 -5.64 2.31
CA VAL A 126 -6.52 -5.34 1.92
C VAL A 126 -6.53 -5.01 0.44
N VAL A 127 -7.40 -5.65 -0.33
CA VAL A 127 -7.35 -5.65 -1.79
C VAL A 127 -8.75 -5.45 -2.36
N SER A 128 -8.88 -4.56 -3.34
CA SER A 128 -10.12 -4.41 -4.08
C SER A 128 -10.29 -5.63 -4.99
N GLY A 129 -11.38 -6.35 -4.77
CA GLY A 129 -11.84 -7.42 -5.64
C GLY A 129 -12.60 -6.90 -6.85
N ASP A 130 -12.74 -5.59 -7.04
CA ASP A 130 -13.47 -5.02 -8.18
C ASP A 130 -12.54 -4.83 -9.37
N ARG A 131 -12.85 -5.46 -10.51
CA ARG A 131 -12.03 -5.37 -11.72
C ARG A 131 -11.93 -3.95 -12.27
N ARG A 132 -12.90 -3.07 -11.98
CA ARG A 132 -12.86 -1.66 -12.36
C ARG A 132 -11.80 -0.87 -11.58
N ALA A 133 -11.44 -1.33 -10.39
CA ALA A 133 -10.41 -0.70 -9.55
C ALA A 133 -9.59 -1.75 -8.77
N PRO A 134 -8.79 -2.60 -9.44
CA PRO A 134 -8.08 -3.73 -8.83
C PRO A 134 -6.78 -3.25 -8.18
N HIS A 135 -6.88 -2.54 -7.05
CA HIS A 135 -5.73 -2.05 -6.29
C HIS A 135 -5.57 -2.79 -4.97
N ILE A 136 -4.33 -2.82 -4.49
CA ILE A 136 -4.05 -3.09 -3.09
C ILE A 136 -4.37 -1.80 -2.35
N LEU A 137 -5.19 -1.87 -1.30
CA LEU A 137 -5.57 -0.73 -0.47
C LEU A 137 -4.57 -0.53 0.67
N ALA A 138 -4.12 -1.63 1.26
CA ALA A 138 -3.16 -1.66 2.35
C ALA A 138 -2.31 -2.92 2.27
N TYR A 139 -1.03 -2.82 2.66
CA TYR A 139 -0.11 -3.93 2.77
C TYR A 139 0.72 -3.76 4.05
N ILE A 140 0.51 -4.64 5.03
CA ILE A 140 1.12 -4.63 6.36
C ILE A 140 1.95 -5.91 6.50
N ASP A 141 3.25 -5.75 6.71
CA ASP A 141 4.23 -6.85 6.66
C ASP A 141 4.20 -7.72 7.92
N ASN A 142 3.71 -7.20 9.04
CA ASN A 142 3.67 -7.89 10.32
C ASN A 142 2.40 -7.56 11.11
N ILE A 143 1.61 -8.57 11.43
CA ILE A 143 0.46 -8.53 12.33
C ILE A 143 0.64 -9.56 13.45
N LYS A 144 0.06 -9.30 14.63
CA LYS A 144 -0.01 -10.33 15.68
C LYS A 144 -1.19 -11.26 15.43
N GLU A 145 -0.96 -12.56 15.54
CA GLU A 145 -2.04 -13.56 15.60
C GLU A 145 -3.05 -13.17 16.69
N ASN A 146 -4.33 -13.26 16.38
CA ASN A 146 -5.46 -12.89 17.26
C ASN A 146 -5.61 -11.41 17.62
N GLN A 147 -4.87 -10.48 17.01
CA GLN A 147 -5.27 -9.08 17.06
C GLN A 147 -6.22 -8.76 15.90
N ASP A 148 -7.51 -8.74 16.24
CA ASP A 148 -8.59 -8.15 15.47
C ASP A 148 -8.41 -6.62 15.27
N SER A 149 -7.21 -6.05 15.35
CA SER A 149 -7.02 -4.58 15.41
C SER A 149 -7.20 -3.87 14.06
N LEU A 150 -7.18 -4.60 12.94
CA LEU A 150 -7.75 -4.16 11.65
C LEU A 150 -9.28 -4.32 11.59
N TYR A 151 -9.86 -5.08 12.52
CA TYR A 151 -11.26 -5.50 12.54
C TYR A 151 -12.11 -4.74 13.58
N THR A 152 -11.49 -4.14 14.59
CA THR A 152 -12.17 -3.55 15.77
C THR A 152 -11.99 -2.04 15.89
N SER A 153 -11.23 -1.42 14.99
CA SER A 153 -10.87 0.00 15.07
C SER A 153 -10.69 0.59 13.66
N PRO A 154 -11.30 1.74 13.35
CA PRO A 154 -11.13 2.40 12.06
C PRO A 154 -9.65 2.56 11.68
N ASN A 155 -9.29 2.26 10.43
CA ASN A 155 -7.97 2.57 9.88
C ASN A 155 -8.12 3.59 8.75
N ALA A 156 -7.45 4.71 8.96
CA ALA A 156 -7.48 5.96 8.24
C ALA A 156 -7.22 5.79 6.77
N LEU A 157 -6.05 5.21 6.59
CA LEU A 157 -5.38 5.05 5.35
C LEU A 157 -6.16 4.01 4.55
N LEU A 158 -6.65 2.96 5.22
CA LEU A 158 -7.53 1.99 4.61
C LEU A 158 -8.84 2.63 4.11
N GLN A 159 -9.52 3.45 4.91
CA GLN A 159 -10.75 4.12 4.47
C GLN A 159 -10.53 5.05 3.27
N TRP A 160 -9.36 5.65 3.12
CA TRP A 160 -9.06 6.42 1.91
C TRP A 160 -8.83 5.56 0.71
N SER A 161 -8.08 4.48 0.89
CA SER A 161 -7.91 3.51 -0.16
C SER A 161 -9.30 3.07 -0.63
N GLU A 162 -10.24 2.80 0.28
CA GLU A 162 -11.64 2.52 -0.04
C GLU A 162 -12.38 3.68 -0.75
N MET A 163 -12.15 4.95 -0.35
CA MET A 163 -12.74 6.11 -1.03
C MET A 163 -12.18 6.30 -2.44
N TYR A 164 -10.88 6.13 -2.63
CA TYR A 164 -10.22 6.16 -3.94
C TYR A 164 -10.79 5.06 -4.84
N ILE A 165 -10.95 3.85 -4.31
CA ILE A 165 -11.60 2.75 -5.03
C ILE A 165 -13.02 3.13 -5.46
N ARG A 166 -13.84 3.71 -4.58
CA ARG A 166 -15.18 4.21 -4.95
C ARG A 166 -15.11 5.23 -6.07
N ASN A 167 -14.22 6.22 -5.98
CA ASN A 167 -14.09 7.26 -7.00
C ASN A 167 -13.68 6.70 -8.37
N GLU A 168 -12.76 5.72 -8.43
CA GLU A 168 -12.37 5.11 -9.70
C GLU A 168 -13.49 4.24 -10.28
N VAL A 169 -14.23 3.52 -9.43
CA VAL A 169 -15.44 2.79 -9.85
C VAL A 169 -16.51 3.73 -10.40
N THR A 170 -16.79 4.85 -9.72
CA THR A 170 -17.77 5.85 -10.18
C THR A 170 -17.37 6.43 -11.53
N LYS A 171 -16.10 6.80 -11.73
CA LYS A 171 -15.63 7.32 -13.03
C LYS A 171 -15.76 6.28 -14.15
N PHE A 172 -15.49 5.02 -13.85
CA PHE A 172 -15.69 3.95 -14.81
C PHE A 172 -17.16 3.86 -15.24
N ASP A 173 -18.08 3.88 -14.28
CA ASP A 173 -19.52 3.81 -14.54
C ASP A 173 -20.00 5.03 -15.33
N GLU A 174 -19.52 6.25 -15.01
CA GLU A 174 -19.82 7.47 -15.77
C GLU A 174 -19.37 7.39 -17.25
N ILE A 175 -18.18 6.84 -17.51
CA ILE A 175 -17.67 6.62 -18.88
C ILE A 175 -18.55 5.60 -19.60
N LYS A 176 -18.89 4.50 -18.93
CA LYS A 176 -19.73 3.45 -19.47
C LYS A 176 -21.09 4.00 -19.88
N ASP A 177 -21.79 4.67 -18.96
CA ASP A 177 -23.12 5.23 -19.20
C ASP A 177 -23.12 6.24 -20.35
N SER A 178 -22.05 7.03 -20.46
CA SER A 178 -21.93 8.06 -21.50
C SER A 178 -21.63 7.51 -22.90
N LEU A 179 -20.87 6.41 -23.01
CA LEU A 179 -20.31 5.95 -24.28
C LEU A 179 -20.89 4.63 -24.78
N TYR A 180 -21.49 3.81 -23.92
CA TYR A 180 -21.91 2.45 -24.26
C TYR A 180 -22.82 2.40 -25.49
N GLU A 181 -23.89 3.20 -25.54
CA GLU A 181 -24.82 3.19 -26.67
C GLU A 181 -24.12 3.58 -27.98
N SER A 182 -23.27 4.60 -27.94
CA SER A 182 -22.53 5.08 -29.11
C SER A 182 -21.53 4.03 -29.63
N ALA A 183 -20.81 3.36 -28.71
CA ALA A 183 -19.86 2.31 -29.05
C ALA A 183 -20.58 1.08 -29.62
N VAL A 184 -21.69 0.66 -29.03
CA VAL A 184 -22.53 -0.45 -29.49
C VAL A 184 -23.10 -0.19 -30.88
N LEU A 185 -23.60 1.03 -31.15
CA LEU A 185 -24.10 1.41 -32.48
C LEU A 185 -23.00 1.37 -33.55
N LYS A 186 -21.79 1.81 -33.20
CA LYS A 186 -20.63 1.79 -34.08
C LYS A 186 -20.23 0.35 -34.45
N ILE A 187 -20.10 -0.52 -33.45
CA ILE A 187 -19.81 -1.95 -33.64
C ILE A 187 -20.90 -2.63 -34.47
N SER A 188 -22.17 -2.36 -34.14
CA SER A 188 -23.32 -2.94 -34.86
C SER A 188 -23.29 -2.60 -36.34
N LYS A 189 -22.97 -1.33 -36.66
CA LYS A 189 -22.85 -0.85 -38.04
C LYS A 189 -21.67 -1.46 -38.79
N GLU A 190 -20.51 -1.59 -38.14
CA GLU A 190 -19.27 -2.03 -38.80
C GLU A 190 -19.18 -3.55 -38.93
N LEU A 191 -19.65 -4.30 -37.91
CA LEU A 191 -19.64 -5.77 -37.91
C LEU A 191 -20.94 -6.40 -38.43
N TYR A 192 -21.99 -5.60 -38.68
CA TYR A 192 -23.30 -6.08 -39.11
C TYR A 192 -23.93 -7.06 -38.10
N ILE A 193 -23.66 -6.84 -36.81
CA ILE A 193 -24.20 -7.59 -35.67
C ILE A 193 -25.32 -6.74 -35.04
N THR A 194 -26.39 -7.35 -34.55
CA THR A 194 -27.41 -6.56 -33.84
C THR A 194 -26.87 -6.07 -32.49
N SER A 195 -27.28 -4.87 -32.04
CA SER A 195 -26.81 -4.32 -30.76
C SER A 195 -27.02 -5.25 -29.56
N LYS A 196 -28.00 -6.15 -29.62
CA LYS A 196 -28.32 -7.12 -28.55
C LYS A 196 -27.37 -8.32 -28.53
N ASP A 197 -26.79 -8.67 -29.67
CA ASP A 197 -25.91 -9.82 -29.86
C ASP A 197 -24.43 -9.47 -29.68
N ILE A 198 -24.12 -8.20 -29.39
CA ILE A 198 -22.75 -7.77 -29.13
C ILE A 198 -22.27 -8.38 -27.81
N ASP A 199 -21.27 -9.24 -27.90
CA ASP A 199 -20.50 -9.79 -26.79
C ASP A 199 -19.02 -9.46 -26.98
N TYR A 200 -18.44 -8.74 -26.02
CA TYR A 200 -17.06 -8.26 -26.11
C TYR A 200 -16.08 -9.41 -26.35
N GLU A 201 -16.24 -10.54 -25.66
CA GLU A 201 -15.31 -11.67 -25.78
C GLU A 201 -15.32 -12.29 -27.19
N ALA A 202 -16.48 -12.28 -27.86
CA ALA A 202 -16.62 -12.77 -29.23
C ALA A 202 -16.02 -11.82 -30.27
N ILE A 203 -16.03 -10.51 -30.01
CA ILE A 203 -15.59 -9.48 -30.97
C ILE A 203 -14.23 -8.85 -30.65
N LYS A 204 -13.60 -9.18 -29.51
CA LYS A 204 -12.36 -8.53 -29.05
C LYS A 204 -11.21 -8.54 -30.07
N ASN A 205 -11.13 -9.58 -30.90
CA ASN A 205 -10.11 -9.72 -31.94
C ASN A 205 -10.39 -8.86 -33.18
N GLN A 206 -11.59 -8.29 -33.29
CA GLN A 206 -12.03 -7.42 -34.37
C GLN A 206 -11.98 -5.94 -33.96
N ILE A 207 -11.54 -5.60 -32.74
CA ILE A 207 -11.48 -4.21 -32.27
C ILE A 207 -10.06 -3.67 -32.40
N ILE A 208 -9.93 -2.47 -32.96
CA ILE A 208 -8.70 -1.65 -33.03
C ILE A 208 -8.91 -0.37 -32.22
N ILE A 209 -7.85 0.10 -31.54
CA ILE A 209 -7.89 1.34 -30.76
C ILE A 209 -7.32 2.51 -31.58
N ASN A 210 -8.06 3.61 -31.72
CA ASN A 210 -7.60 4.84 -32.38
C ASN A 210 -6.50 5.55 -31.55
N ASN A 211 -5.46 6.06 -32.23
CA ASN A 211 -4.20 6.63 -31.70
C ASN A 211 -3.15 5.62 -31.19
N SER A 212 -2.55 4.87 -32.12
CA SER A 212 -1.31 4.12 -31.89
C SER A 212 -0.04 4.99 -31.98
N SER A 213 0.02 6.08 -31.21
CA SER A 213 1.30 6.51 -30.62
C SER A 213 1.60 5.78 -29.30
N ILE A 214 0.63 4.99 -28.81
CA ILE A 214 0.80 4.09 -27.67
C ILE A 214 1.28 2.74 -28.21
N SER A 215 2.53 2.40 -27.90
CA SER A 215 3.21 1.13 -28.22
C SER A 215 2.25 -0.07 -28.23
N ARG A 216 2.29 -0.89 -29.31
CA ARG A 216 1.71 -2.22 -29.59
C ARG A 216 1.34 -3.13 -28.39
N SER A 217 0.56 -2.69 -27.43
CA SER A 217 0.12 -3.52 -26.31
C SER A 217 -1.12 -4.27 -26.76
N LYS A 218 -0.98 -5.59 -26.95
CA LYS A 218 -2.09 -6.54 -27.05
C LYS A 218 -3.11 -6.28 -25.91
N PRO A 219 -4.40 -6.61 -26.09
CA PRO A 219 -5.38 -6.62 -25.01
C PRO A 219 -4.79 -7.35 -23.79
N ILE A 220 -4.86 -6.73 -22.61
CA ILE A 220 -4.38 -7.33 -21.37
C ILE A 220 -5.41 -8.38 -20.97
N THR A 221 -5.02 -9.66 -20.94
CA THR A 221 -5.95 -10.78 -20.69
C THR A 221 -6.03 -11.19 -19.23
N GLU A 222 -5.15 -10.68 -18.35
CA GLU A 222 -5.09 -11.08 -16.94
C GLU A 222 -4.84 -9.87 -16.02
N VAL A 223 -5.61 -9.80 -14.92
CA VAL A 223 -5.36 -8.82 -13.86
C VAL A 223 -4.35 -9.40 -12.85
N PRO A 224 -3.35 -8.60 -12.42
CA PRO A 224 -3.14 -7.19 -12.73
C PRO A 224 -1.83 -6.99 -13.44
N SER A 225 -1.99 -6.42 -14.63
CA SER A 225 -1.32 -5.17 -14.98
C SER A 225 0.17 -5.28 -15.23
N ASN A 226 0.58 -4.65 -16.31
CA ASN A 226 1.97 -4.24 -16.48
C ASN A 226 2.33 -3.07 -15.54
N LEU A 227 1.72 -2.93 -14.34
CA LEU A 227 2.15 -1.96 -13.34
C LEU A 227 3.60 -2.29 -12.98
N LYS A 228 4.50 -1.43 -13.45
CA LYS A 228 5.93 -1.49 -13.17
C LYS A 228 6.22 -0.50 -12.07
N VAL A 229 7.04 -0.91 -11.11
CA VAL A 229 7.59 0.02 -10.12
C VAL A 229 8.44 1.05 -10.85
N LYS A 230 8.09 2.33 -10.69
CA LYS A 230 8.88 3.49 -11.10
C LYS A 230 9.88 3.86 -10.02
N VAL A 231 9.41 3.92 -8.78
CA VAL A 231 10.19 4.31 -7.61
C VAL A 231 9.75 3.47 -6.42
N ALA A 232 10.70 2.97 -5.65
CA ALA A 232 10.43 2.36 -4.35
C ALA A 232 11.51 2.79 -3.36
N VAL A 233 11.08 3.33 -2.23
CA VAL A 233 11.91 3.57 -1.04
C VAL A 233 11.25 2.81 0.10
N PHE A 234 11.98 1.84 0.63
CA PHE A 234 11.53 1.01 1.74
C PHE A 234 11.35 1.82 3.03
N PRO A 235 10.58 1.28 3.99
CA PRO A 235 10.43 1.88 5.31
C PRO A 235 11.80 2.16 5.92
N MET A 236 12.07 3.44 6.22
CA MET A 236 13.35 3.90 6.77
C MET A 236 13.44 3.65 8.27
N CYS A 237 12.32 3.59 8.99
CA CYS A 237 12.32 3.37 10.43
C CYS A 237 12.56 1.88 10.72
N PRO A 238 13.68 1.51 11.36
CA PRO A 238 14.02 0.11 11.59
C PRO A 238 13.25 -0.51 12.76
N VAL A 239 12.43 0.28 13.47
CA VAL A 239 11.85 -0.08 14.76
C VAL A 239 10.33 0.11 14.80
N ALA A 240 9.70 -0.72 15.62
CA ALA A 240 8.30 -0.71 15.96
C ALA A 240 8.13 -0.51 17.47
N TRP A 241 8.89 0.43 18.05
CA TRP A 241 8.84 0.73 19.48
C TRP A 241 7.50 1.34 19.88
N GLY A 242 7.03 1.03 21.09
CA GLY A 242 5.76 1.51 21.63
C GLY A 242 5.94 2.32 22.92
N GLN A 243 4.86 2.48 23.69
CA GLN A 243 4.85 3.35 24.87
C GLN A 243 5.08 2.68 26.21
N TRP A 244 4.99 1.35 26.27
CA TRP A 244 5.06 0.57 27.51
C TRP A 244 6.44 -0.06 27.69
N GLU A 245 6.58 -0.96 28.67
CA GLU A 245 7.84 -1.64 28.94
C GLU A 245 8.34 -2.39 27.68
N PRO A 246 9.63 -2.32 27.33
CA PRO A 246 10.75 -1.73 28.10
C PRO A 246 10.99 -0.23 27.88
N TYR A 247 10.28 0.40 26.96
CA TYR A 247 10.53 1.78 26.52
C TYR A 247 10.31 2.80 27.64
N ASN A 248 9.35 2.57 28.55
CA ASN A 248 9.05 3.46 29.66
C ASN A 248 9.75 3.12 31.00
N CYS A 249 10.68 2.15 31.03
CA CYS A 249 11.21 1.61 32.29
C CYS A 249 11.92 2.65 33.20
N MET A 250 12.32 3.80 32.65
CA MET A 250 12.98 4.89 33.38
C MET A 250 12.00 6.00 33.83
N LEU A 251 10.72 5.93 33.49
CA LEU A 251 9.71 6.92 33.88
C LEU A 251 9.14 6.63 35.29
N PRO A 252 8.54 7.60 36.00
CA PRO A 252 7.91 7.32 37.30
C PRO A 252 6.74 6.33 37.20
N LYS A 253 6.35 5.72 38.33
CA LYS A 253 5.23 4.77 38.42
C LYS A 253 3.95 5.41 38.97
N ALA A 254 2.79 4.93 38.50
CA ALA A 254 1.47 5.13 39.12
C ALA A 254 0.49 4.05 38.63
N ASN A 255 -0.75 4.11 39.11
CA ASN A 255 -1.85 3.35 38.51
C ASN A 255 -2.13 3.91 37.10
N CYS A 256 -1.97 3.07 36.09
CA CYS A 256 -2.14 3.43 34.67
C CYS A 256 -3.15 2.50 34.00
N ASP A 257 -4.02 3.04 33.14
CA ASP A 257 -4.92 2.26 32.28
C ASP A 257 -4.14 1.68 31.10
N ARG A 258 -3.49 0.53 31.31
CA ARG A 258 -2.62 -0.09 30.32
C ARG A 258 -3.37 -0.88 29.25
N TYR A 259 -4.45 -1.54 29.63
CA TYR A 259 -5.20 -2.48 28.79
C TYR A 259 -6.57 -1.92 28.34
N GLY A 260 -6.81 -0.64 28.57
CA GLY A 260 -8.06 0.05 28.25
C GLY A 260 -8.79 0.58 29.49
N PRO A 261 -9.89 1.32 29.29
CA PRO A 261 -10.60 1.99 30.38
C PRO A 261 -11.06 1.02 31.47
N GLY A 262 -10.70 1.31 32.72
CA GLY A 262 -11.13 0.53 33.88
C GLY A 262 -10.22 -0.63 34.27
N TRP A 263 -9.14 -0.89 33.53
CA TRP A 263 -8.12 -1.90 33.85
C TRP A 263 -6.79 -1.23 34.22
N SER A 264 -6.69 -0.79 35.48
CA SER A 264 -5.50 -0.09 35.98
C SER A 264 -4.44 -1.05 36.52
N GLU A 265 -3.18 -0.81 36.16
CA GLU A 265 -2.00 -1.53 36.67
C GLU A 265 -1.02 -0.52 37.31
N TYR A 266 -0.36 -0.89 38.42
CA TYR A 266 0.70 -0.06 39.00
C TYR A 266 2.00 -0.24 38.21
N THR A 267 2.23 0.64 37.23
CA THR A 267 3.33 0.55 36.26
C THR A 267 3.94 1.91 35.95
N ASN A 268 5.03 1.95 35.18
CA ASN A 268 5.66 3.19 34.72
C ASN A 268 4.70 3.97 33.80
N TYR A 269 4.77 5.29 33.81
CA TYR A 269 3.97 6.14 32.93
C TYR A 269 4.16 5.72 31.46
N PRO A 270 3.11 5.75 30.62
CA PRO A 270 3.31 5.59 29.18
C PRO A 270 4.21 6.72 28.65
N VAL A 271 5.08 6.45 27.68
CA VAL A 271 5.98 7.51 27.16
C VAL A 271 5.25 8.60 26.36
N GLY A 272 4.10 8.26 25.74
CA GLY A 272 3.30 9.17 24.90
C GLY A 272 3.77 9.27 23.44
N TYR A 273 2.82 9.56 22.52
CA TYR A 273 3.05 9.57 21.07
C TYR A 273 4.10 10.59 20.61
N GLY A 274 4.16 11.76 21.24
CA GLY A 274 5.19 12.76 20.93
C GLY A 274 6.60 12.25 21.20
N ALA A 275 6.80 11.43 22.23
CA ALA A 275 8.10 10.82 22.51
C ALA A 275 8.41 9.66 21.54
N ILE A 276 7.40 8.86 21.18
CA ILE A 276 7.54 7.75 20.22
C ILE A 276 7.98 8.27 18.85
N VAL A 277 7.30 9.28 18.32
CA VAL A 277 7.61 9.80 16.98
C VAL A 277 9.03 10.37 16.90
N VAL A 278 9.48 11.02 17.99
CA VAL A 278 10.86 11.51 18.12
C VAL A 278 11.83 10.33 18.10
N ALA A 279 11.59 9.30 18.92
CA ALA A 279 12.45 8.13 19.00
C ALA A 279 12.56 7.40 17.65
N HIS A 280 11.46 7.31 16.90
CA HIS A 280 11.43 6.69 15.58
C HIS A 280 12.19 7.50 14.51
N ILE A 281 12.08 8.84 14.51
CA ILE A 281 12.90 9.70 13.64
C ILE A 281 14.38 9.58 14.01
N LEU A 282 14.71 9.57 15.31
CA LEU A 282 16.07 9.36 15.77
C LEU A 282 16.61 7.98 15.37
N ALA A 283 15.81 6.92 15.44
CA ALA A 283 16.21 5.58 15.01
C ALA A 283 16.38 5.50 13.49
N SER A 284 15.58 6.23 12.71
CA SER A 284 15.68 6.29 11.24
C SER A 284 16.95 7.02 10.79
N LEU A 285 17.37 8.03 11.54
CA LEU A 285 18.47 8.92 11.15
C LEU A 285 19.70 8.82 12.05
N GLU A 286 19.69 7.97 13.06
CA GLU A 286 20.82 7.61 13.93
C GLU A 286 21.82 8.77 14.23
N PRO A 287 21.40 9.89 14.86
CA PRO A 287 22.31 10.98 15.17
C PRO A 287 23.24 10.62 16.33
N THR A 288 24.42 11.23 16.39
CA THR A 288 25.28 11.06 17.57
C THR A 288 24.65 11.79 18.75
N MET A 289 24.31 11.05 19.83
CA MET A 289 23.71 11.63 21.03
C MET A 289 24.14 10.91 22.31
N ARG A 290 24.12 11.66 23.43
CA ARG A 290 24.53 11.20 24.76
C ARG A 290 23.52 11.56 25.86
N PRO A 291 22.27 11.05 25.80
CA PRO A 291 21.29 11.26 26.85
C PRO A 291 21.82 10.78 28.20
N ALA A 292 21.84 11.66 29.20
CA ALA A 292 22.37 11.39 30.55
C ALA A 292 23.79 10.77 30.54
N SER A 293 24.67 11.28 29.66
CA SER A 293 26.06 10.82 29.47
C SER A 293 26.22 9.40 28.90
N LEU A 294 25.13 8.68 28.61
CA LEU A 294 25.18 7.40 27.92
C LEU A 294 25.13 7.62 26.41
N GLN A 295 26.18 7.21 25.70
CA GLN A 295 26.16 7.23 24.24
C GLN A 295 25.17 6.19 23.71
N ILE A 296 24.24 6.64 22.87
CA ILE A 296 23.30 5.73 22.21
C ILE A 296 24.05 4.92 21.15
N ASN A 297 23.93 3.61 21.25
CA ASN A 297 24.36 2.68 20.21
C ASN A 297 23.14 2.31 19.36
N TRP A 298 22.95 3.04 18.25
CA TRP A 298 21.81 2.81 17.36
C TRP A 298 21.79 1.39 16.81
N SER A 299 22.91 0.90 16.26
CA SER A 299 23.00 -0.46 15.73
C SER A 299 22.59 -1.54 16.74
N TYR A 300 22.86 -1.32 18.02
CA TYR A 300 22.44 -2.24 19.08
C TYR A 300 20.94 -2.12 19.40
N LEU A 301 20.41 -0.90 19.45
CA LEU A 301 18.98 -0.68 19.73
C LEU A 301 18.07 -1.09 18.56
N THR A 302 18.54 -0.94 17.33
CA THR A 302 17.78 -1.18 16.09
C THR A 302 18.03 -2.56 15.46
N GLU A 303 18.82 -3.42 16.12
CA GLU A 303 19.09 -4.80 15.69
C GLU A 303 17.81 -5.60 15.44
N ASN A 304 16.76 -5.37 16.24
CA ASN A 304 15.44 -5.96 16.09
C ASN A 304 14.40 -4.84 16.03
N LYS A 305 13.28 -5.07 15.33
CA LYS A 305 12.16 -4.12 15.27
C LYS A 305 11.62 -3.78 16.67
N GLU A 306 11.68 -4.72 17.60
CA GLU A 306 11.23 -4.51 18.99
C GLU A 306 12.32 -4.88 19.98
N ILE A 307 12.29 -4.23 21.15
CA ILE A 307 13.05 -4.64 22.32
C ILE A 307 12.08 -5.32 23.28
N LYS A 308 12.38 -6.55 23.67
CA LYS A 308 11.50 -7.40 24.47
C LYS A 308 11.76 -7.19 25.97
N ALA A 309 10.70 -6.86 26.71
CA ALA A 309 10.71 -6.93 28.17
C ALA A 309 10.75 -8.40 28.63
N PRO A 310 11.29 -8.71 29.82
CA PRO A 310 11.15 -10.03 30.41
C PRO A 310 9.68 -10.35 30.69
N ASP A 311 9.30 -11.60 30.47
CA ASP A 311 8.00 -12.15 30.87
C ASP A 311 8.18 -13.49 31.59
N TYR A 312 7.10 -14.20 31.88
CA TYR A 312 7.14 -15.48 32.61
C TYR A 312 7.90 -16.58 31.83
N PHE A 313 7.96 -16.49 30.52
CA PHE A 313 8.52 -17.52 29.62
C PHE A 313 9.85 -17.10 28.97
N ASN A 314 10.15 -15.80 28.92
CA ASN A 314 11.31 -15.25 28.23
C ASN A 314 12.07 -14.24 29.11
N SER A 315 13.40 -14.35 29.16
CA SER A 315 14.26 -13.39 29.88
C SER A 315 14.24 -11.97 29.31
N GLY A 316 13.64 -11.77 28.14
CA GLY A 316 13.66 -10.53 27.38
C GLY A 316 15.05 -10.22 26.84
N ASP A 317 15.17 -9.05 26.23
CA ASP A 317 16.45 -8.50 25.78
C ASP A 317 17.36 -8.14 26.97
N PRO A 318 18.70 -8.10 26.75
CA PRO A 318 19.66 -7.77 27.79
C PRO A 318 19.30 -6.49 28.53
N LEU A 319 19.50 -6.48 29.86
CA LEU A 319 19.17 -5.33 30.71
C LEU A 319 19.79 -4.02 30.19
N ALA A 320 21.05 -4.08 29.72
CA ALA A 320 21.73 -2.92 29.14
C ALA A 320 20.99 -2.33 27.91
N LYS A 321 20.39 -3.16 27.05
CA LYS A 321 19.58 -2.73 25.90
C LYS A 321 18.30 -2.03 26.35
N ARG A 322 17.61 -2.63 27.32
CA ARG A 322 16.38 -2.09 27.93
C ARG A 322 16.63 -0.77 28.66
N GLU A 323 17.71 -0.68 29.43
CA GLU A 323 18.09 0.56 30.11
C GLU A 323 18.51 1.66 29.12
N MET A 324 19.22 1.31 28.04
CA MET A 324 19.63 2.27 27.02
C MET A 324 18.42 2.88 26.32
N VAL A 325 17.44 2.06 25.88
CA VAL A 325 16.21 2.57 25.27
C VAL A 325 15.36 3.34 26.29
N GLY A 326 15.28 2.87 27.55
CA GLY A 326 14.58 3.59 28.62
C GLY A 326 15.18 4.97 28.89
N ARG A 327 16.50 5.11 28.87
CA ARG A 327 17.20 6.41 29.03
C ARG A 327 16.97 7.33 27.84
N LEU A 328 16.93 6.78 26.62
CA LEU A 328 16.54 7.52 25.42
C LEU A 328 15.14 8.11 25.60
N PHE A 329 14.14 7.28 25.91
CA PHE A 329 12.77 7.74 26.09
C PHE A 329 12.59 8.69 27.27
N LYS A 330 13.28 8.46 28.39
CA LYS A 330 13.28 9.41 29.51
C LYS A 330 13.85 10.77 29.09
N ASN A 331 14.96 10.79 28.36
CA ASN A 331 15.54 12.04 27.90
C ASN A 331 14.61 12.80 26.97
N ILE A 332 13.94 12.11 26.05
CA ILE A 332 12.92 12.69 25.19
C ILE A 332 11.78 13.24 26.05
N TYR A 333 11.20 12.41 26.93
CA TYR A 333 10.09 12.77 27.82
C TYR A 333 10.37 14.05 28.63
N ASP A 334 11.55 14.13 29.25
CA ASP A 334 11.95 15.28 30.06
C ASP A 334 12.12 16.53 29.19
N TYR A 335 12.75 16.41 28.01
CA TYR A 335 13.00 17.56 27.13
C TYR A 335 11.72 18.07 26.49
N THR A 336 10.83 17.18 26.06
CA THR A 336 9.52 17.53 25.50
C THR A 336 8.55 18.01 26.57
N LYS A 337 8.98 18.10 27.83
CA LYS A 337 8.17 18.49 29.00
C LYS A 337 6.88 17.67 29.06
N SER A 338 6.99 16.39 28.74
CA SER A 338 5.85 15.48 28.71
C SER A 338 5.23 15.38 30.10
N SER A 339 3.90 15.22 30.11
CA SER A 339 3.12 15.12 31.35
C SER A 339 2.00 14.10 31.20
N VAL A 340 1.66 13.43 32.30
CA VAL A 340 0.60 12.42 32.31
C VAL A 340 -0.78 13.07 32.22
N VAL A 341 -1.66 12.45 31.44
CA VAL A 341 -3.10 12.72 31.44
C VAL A 341 -3.74 11.76 32.43
N LYS A 342 -4.63 12.27 33.28
CA LYS A 342 -5.32 11.48 34.30
C LYS A 342 -6.83 11.58 34.13
N ASP A 343 -7.53 10.50 34.44
CA ASP A 343 -8.99 10.51 34.55
C ASP A 343 -9.46 11.19 35.86
N SER A 344 -10.79 11.23 36.07
CA SER A 344 -11.39 11.80 37.27
C SER A 344 -11.04 11.05 38.57
N LYS A 345 -10.53 9.83 38.48
CA LYS A 345 -10.08 9.00 39.61
C LYS A 345 -8.57 9.13 39.85
N GLY A 346 -7.86 9.93 39.06
CA GLY A 346 -6.42 10.11 39.15
C GLY A 346 -5.59 9.00 38.52
N ILE A 347 -6.23 8.09 37.76
CA ILE A 347 -5.57 7.02 37.00
C ILE A 347 -4.95 7.61 35.75
N VAL A 348 -3.70 7.25 35.45
CA VAL A 348 -2.99 7.72 34.26
C VAL A 348 -3.55 7.03 33.02
N THR A 349 -4.13 7.79 32.10
CA THR A 349 -4.73 7.29 30.85
C THR A 349 -3.86 7.55 29.63
N GLY A 350 -2.80 8.34 29.77
CA GLY A 350 -1.87 8.65 28.69
C GLY A 350 -0.81 9.67 29.08
N THR A 351 -0.04 10.10 28.09
CA THR A 351 0.97 11.15 28.22
C THR A 351 0.85 12.13 27.05
N THR A 352 0.97 13.42 27.34
CA THR A 352 0.89 14.51 26.37
C THR A 352 2.10 15.44 26.46
N CYS A 353 2.38 16.13 25.36
CA CYS A 353 3.41 17.18 25.27
C CYS A 353 3.03 18.19 24.17
N LEU A 354 3.71 19.33 24.14
CA LEU A 354 3.53 20.32 23.07
C LEU A 354 4.38 19.96 21.85
N MET A 355 3.79 20.06 20.66
CA MET A 355 4.57 19.83 19.41
C MET A 355 5.70 20.85 19.24
N SER A 356 5.60 22.05 19.81
CA SER A 356 6.73 22.99 19.82
C SER A 356 7.94 22.45 20.58
N ASP A 357 7.74 21.72 21.68
CA ASP A 357 8.85 21.12 22.42
C ASP A 357 9.42 19.89 21.68
N VAL A 358 8.57 19.12 21.00
CA VAL A 358 9.00 18.06 20.06
C VAL A 358 9.85 18.63 18.92
N GLU A 359 9.38 19.70 18.28
CA GLU A 359 10.08 20.43 17.22
C GLU A 359 11.47 20.91 17.71
N ASN A 360 11.53 21.53 18.89
CA ASN A 360 12.77 22.03 19.47
C ASN A 360 13.77 20.91 19.76
N TYR A 361 13.30 19.76 20.24
CA TYR A 361 14.17 18.62 20.47
C TYR A 361 14.74 18.06 19.16
N LEU A 362 13.88 17.85 18.15
CA LEU A 362 14.33 17.40 16.82
C LEU A 362 15.31 18.41 16.19
N ALA A 363 15.06 19.71 16.35
CA ALA A 363 15.95 20.77 15.88
C ALA A 363 17.32 20.76 16.56
N SER A 364 17.50 20.08 17.69
CA SER A 364 18.81 19.93 18.33
C SER A 364 19.72 18.95 17.57
N TYR A 365 19.14 17.99 16.84
CA TYR A 365 19.87 16.92 16.15
C TYR A 365 19.79 17.00 14.63
N PHE A 366 18.77 17.67 14.10
CA PHE A 366 18.46 17.66 12.67
C PHE A 366 18.24 19.06 12.09
N ASN A 367 18.59 19.19 10.82
CA ASN A 367 18.06 20.22 9.94
C ASN A 367 16.84 19.64 9.20
N TYR A 368 15.80 20.44 9.00
CA TYR A 368 14.60 20.03 8.27
C TYR A 368 14.02 21.22 7.49
N SER A 369 13.19 20.94 6.50
CA SER A 369 12.48 21.98 5.75
C SER A 369 11.47 22.69 6.64
N LYS A 370 11.20 23.97 6.35
CA LYS A 370 10.19 24.75 7.08
C LYS A 370 8.87 23.98 7.14
N LYS A 371 8.24 23.94 8.32
CA LYS A 371 6.93 23.29 8.48
C LYS A 371 5.89 23.92 7.56
N THR A 372 5.06 23.08 6.96
CA THR A 372 3.99 23.51 6.05
C THR A 372 2.72 22.73 6.34
N SER A 373 1.59 23.22 5.84
CA SER A 373 0.40 22.38 5.67
C SER A 373 0.70 21.18 4.76
N TRP A 374 -0.18 20.19 4.77
CA TRP A 374 -0.08 19.02 3.90
C TRP A 374 0.25 19.40 2.44
N ASN A 375 1.28 18.79 1.89
CA ASN A 375 1.71 18.99 0.51
C ASN A 375 2.35 17.70 -0.02
N ILE A 376 1.63 16.99 -0.87
CA ILE A 376 2.07 15.68 -1.40
C ILE A 376 3.41 15.76 -2.13
N ASN A 377 3.69 16.84 -2.87
CA ASN A 377 4.96 16.98 -3.59
C ASN A 377 6.13 17.09 -2.62
N THR A 378 5.96 17.83 -1.52
CA THR A 378 6.96 17.95 -0.46
C THR A 378 7.21 16.60 0.20
N VAL A 379 6.15 15.85 0.51
CA VAL A 379 6.24 14.50 1.09
C VAL A 379 6.97 13.55 0.14
N LYS A 380 6.50 13.45 -1.11
CA LYS A 380 7.11 12.57 -2.13
C LYS A 380 8.57 12.90 -2.36
N ASN A 381 8.92 14.18 -2.49
CA ASN A 381 10.31 14.59 -2.69
C ASN A 381 11.20 14.23 -1.51
N SER A 382 10.70 14.40 -0.27
CA SER A 382 11.42 13.99 0.93
C SER A 382 11.64 12.48 0.97
N LEU A 383 10.59 11.69 0.77
CA LEU A 383 10.67 10.23 0.83
C LEU A 383 11.56 9.66 -0.27
N LYS A 384 11.46 10.16 -1.50
CA LYS A 384 12.34 9.79 -2.62
C LYS A 384 13.80 10.14 -2.37
N ALA A 385 14.07 11.15 -1.54
CA ALA A 385 15.39 11.51 -1.08
C ALA A 385 15.83 10.74 0.19
N THR A 386 15.14 9.64 0.53
CA THR A 386 15.36 8.79 1.71
C THR A 386 15.38 9.60 3.00
N LYS A 387 14.40 10.50 3.16
CA LYS A 387 14.22 11.30 4.37
C LYS A 387 12.79 11.15 4.89
N PRO A 388 12.61 10.71 6.16
CA PRO A 388 11.29 10.52 6.73
C PRO A 388 10.57 11.86 6.85
N VAL A 389 9.24 11.80 6.95
CA VAL A 389 8.36 12.96 7.10
C VAL A 389 7.59 12.79 8.40
N LEU A 390 7.69 13.77 9.28
CA LEU A 390 6.84 13.86 10.46
C LEU A 390 5.52 14.50 10.05
N ILE A 391 4.41 13.86 10.42
CA ILE A 391 3.07 14.39 10.25
C ILE A 391 2.42 14.49 11.61
N TYR A 392 1.71 15.58 11.85
CA TYR A 392 0.79 15.71 12.98
C TYR A 392 -0.36 16.63 12.60
N GLY A 393 -1.53 16.38 13.18
CA GLY A 393 -2.71 17.20 12.96
C GLY A 393 -3.68 17.09 14.12
N LYS A 394 -4.74 17.89 14.10
CA LYS A 394 -5.89 17.75 15.01
C LYS A 394 -6.94 16.88 14.33
N PRO A 395 -7.54 15.91 15.03
CA PRO A 395 -8.60 15.13 14.42
C PRO A 395 -9.91 15.92 14.36
N ASP A 396 -10.55 15.93 13.20
CA ASP A 396 -11.83 16.55 12.87
C ASP A 396 -13.05 15.88 13.51
N ASN A 397 -13.01 14.59 13.79
CA ASN A 397 -14.17 13.85 14.30
C ASN A 397 -14.22 13.73 15.83
N ILE A 398 -13.20 14.21 16.53
CA ILE A 398 -13.19 14.31 17.98
C ILE A 398 -12.93 15.77 18.37
N ALA A 399 -13.78 16.30 19.24
CA ALA A 399 -13.53 17.59 19.88
C ALA A 399 -12.36 17.44 20.87
N THR A 400 -11.13 17.53 20.37
CA THR A 400 -9.90 17.48 21.15
C THR A 400 -8.99 18.64 20.77
N ASP A 401 -8.26 19.20 21.73
CA ASP A 401 -7.20 20.18 21.45
C ASP A 401 -5.84 19.51 21.23
N GLY A 402 -5.78 18.18 21.36
CA GLY A 402 -4.59 17.38 21.13
C GLY A 402 -4.34 17.08 19.65
N VAL A 403 -3.07 16.93 19.30
CA VAL A 403 -2.62 16.49 17.97
C VAL A 403 -1.98 15.11 18.06
N THR A 404 -2.15 14.29 17.02
CA THR A 404 -1.56 12.94 16.97
C THR A 404 -0.43 12.92 15.93
N PRO A 405 0.82 12.67 16.35
CA PRO A 405 1.94 12.56 15.43
C PRO A 405 2.18 11.12 14.96
N PHE A 406 2.68 10.97 13.73
CA PHE A 406 3.21 9.73 13.16
C PHE A 406 4.23 10.06 12.06
N ILE A 407 4.91 9.06 11.50
CA ILE A 407 5.86 9.28 10.41
C ILE A 407 5.42 8.60 9.13
N LEU A 408 5.75 9.23 8.00
CA LEU A 408 5.88 8.55 6.72
C LEU A 408 7.35 8.31 6.46
N ASP A 409 7.70 7.09 6.12
CA ASP A 409 9.09 6.65 6.02
C ASP A 409 9.32 5.71 4.84
N GLY A 410 8.38 5.58 3.92
CA GLY A 410 8.55 4.84 2.68
C GLY A 410 7.57 5.29 1.60
N ILE A 411 7.91 5.04 0.33
CA ILE A 411 7.07 5.37 -0.82
C ILE A 411 7.23 4.32 -1.91
N LYS A 412 6.12 3.97 -2.57
CA LYS A 412 6.14 3.14 -3.76
C LYS A 412 5.26 3.75 -4.84
N GLU A 413 5.86 4.05 -5.98
CA GLU A 413 5.17 4.53 -7.17
C GLU A 413 5.22 3.44 -8.24
N CYS A 414 4.04 3.08 -8.72
CA CYS A 414 3.86 2.17 -9.84
C CYS A 414 3.27 2.93 -11.02
N TYR A 415 3.58 2.46 -12.22
CA TYR A 415 2.98 2.95 -13.45
C TYR A 415 2.72 1.83 -14.42
N GLY A 416 1.58 1.90 -15.06
CA GLY A 416 1.19 0.94 -16.08
C GLY A 416 -0.31 0.93 -16.24
N ARG A 417 -0.74 0.06 -17.13
CA ARG A 417 -2.13 -0.17 -17.44
C ARG A 417 -2.71 -1.18 -16.49
N ILE A 418 -3.70 -0.72 -15.75
CA ILE A 418 -4.65 -1.57 -15.08
C ILE A 418 -5.73 -1.91 -16.10
N ASP A 419 -6.23 -3.14 -16.08
CA ASP A 419 -7.09 -3.73 -17.12
C ASP A 419 -8.28 -2.83 -17.51
N ASN A 420 -8.69 -1.89 -16.65
CA ASN A 420 -9.88 -1.05 -16.81
C ASN A 420 -9.60 0.46 -16.77
N VAL A 421 -8.45 0.91 -17.28
CA VAL A 421 -8.22 2.34 -17.51
C VAL A 421 -7.85 2.57 -18.97
N PRO A 422 -8.46 3.56 -19.65
CA PRO A 422 -8.18 3.87 -21.07
C PRO A 422 -6.70 4.25 -21.32
N SER A 423 -5.96 4.56 -20.26
CA SER A 423 -4.57 4.95 -20.28
C SER A 423 -3.81 4.33 -19.11
N ASP A 424 -2.49 4.35 -19.20
CA ASP A 424 -1.65 3.96 -18.08
C ASP A 424 -1.88 4.93 -16.90
N VAL A 425 -1.91 4.39 -15.69
CA VAL A 425 -2.12 5.15 -14.46
C VAL A 425 -0.86 5.18 -13.62
N ASP A 426 -0.65 6.29 -12.93
CA ASP A 426 0.23 6.34 -11.78
C ASP A 426 -0.52 5.83 -10.54
N VAL A 427 0.15 5.02 -9.74
CA VAL A 427 -0.36 4.54 -8.45
C VAL A 427 0.70 4.83 -7.42
N CYS A 428 0.32 5.43 -6.29
CA CYS A 428 1.25 5.78 -5.23
C CYS A 428 0.82 5.11 -3.93
N TYR A 429 1.79 4.58 -3.21
CA TYR A 429 1.64 4.08 -1.86
C TYR A 429 2.61 4.81 -0.95
N LEU A 430 2.15 5.20 0.24
CA LEU A 430 3.00 5.74 1.30
C LEU A 430 3.08 4.72 2.42
N HIS A 431 4.28 4.47 2.91
CA HIS A 431 4.46 3.71 4.14
C HIS A 431 4.27 4.64 5.33
N ALA A 432 3.39 4.25 6.24
CA ALA A 432 3.15 4.96 7.49
C ALA A 432 3.61 4.10 8.66
N ASN A 433 4.29 4.73 9.62
CA ASN A 433 4.60 4.14 10.92
C ASN A 433 3.92 4.97 12.01
N PHE A 434 3.00 4.34 12.72
CA PHE A 434 2.13 4.99 13.70
C PHE A 434 2.68 4.95 15.13
N GLY A 435 3.73 4.16 15.40
CA GLY A 435 4.31 4.08 16.73
C GLY A 435 3.42 3.37 17.76
N PHE A 436 2.47 2.54 17.35
CA PHE A 436 1.60 1.79 18.27
C PHE A 436 2.27 0.57 18.94
N GLY A 437 3.56 0.34 18.68
CA GLY A 437 4.29 -0.82 19.15
C GLY A 437 3.99 -2.08 18.32
N ASN A 438 4.99 -2.92 18.10
CA ASN A 438 4.93 -4.16 17.29
C ASN A 438 4.60 -3.95 15.79
N GLY A 439 4.25 -2.73 15.38
CA GLY A 439 4.10 -2.34 13.98
C GLY A 439 2.86 -2.91 13.30
N TYR A 440 1.85 -3.33 14.05
CA TYR A 440 0.67 -4.03 13.52
C TYR A 440 -0.24 -3.19 12.60
N GLN A 441 0.01 -1.89 12.50
CA GLN A 441 -0.60 -0.98 11.52
C GLN A 441 0.44 -0.25 10.67
N ASP A 442 1.72 -0.58 10.84
CA ASP A 442 2.76 0.02 10.03
C ASP A 442 2.73 -0.68 8.66
N GLY A 443 2.63 0.08 7.59
CA GLY A 443 2.44 -0.52 6.28
C GLY A 443 2.29 0.48 5.15
N TYR A 444 2.24 -0.06 3.93
CA TYR A 444 1.97 0.72 2.73
C TYR A 444 0.48 0.88 2.52
N TYR A 445 0.05 2.10 2.26
CA TYR A 445 -1.34 2.42 2.00
C TYR A 445 -1.49 3.17 0.70
N LEU A 446 -2.55 2.82 -0.05
CA LEU A 446 -2.87 3.43 -1.34
C LEU A 446 -3.27 4.89 -1.17
N MET A 447 -2.72 5.72 -2.05
CA MET A 447 -2.97 7.16 -2.07
C MET A 447 -3.85 7.56 -3.24
N ASP A 448 -4.80 8.47 -3.00
CA ASP A 448 -5.44 9.21 -4.09
C ASP A 448 -4.48 10.25 -4.66
N ILE A 449 -3.92 9.94 -5.82
CA ILE A 449 -2.99 10.81 -6.53
C ILE A 449 -3.67 11.97 -7.28
N LYS A 450 -4.98 11.91 -7.53
CA LYS A 450 -5.72 12.92 -8.32
C LYS A 450 -6.15 14.08 -7.45
N THR A 451 -6.68 13.79 -6.26
CA THR A 451 -7.12 14.83 -5.33
C THR A 451 -5.96 15.40 -4.52
N SER A 452 -4.85 14.65 -4.38
CA SER A 452 -3.71 15.01 -3.51
C SER A 452 -4.11 15.25 -2.04
N THR A 453 -5.33 14.83 -1.67
CA THR A 453 -5.95 15.01 -0.37
C THR A 453 -5.84 13.76 0.49
N ILE A 454 -5.75 13.95 1.80
CA ILE A 454 -5.43 13.03 2.88
C ILE A 454 -6.34 13.42 4.07
N THR A 455 -7.21 12.51 4.54
CA THR A 455 -8.17 12.73 5.66
C THR A 455 -8.18 11.63 6.78
N PHE A 456 -7.23 11.51 7.73
CA PHE A 456 -6.87 10.19 8.32
C PHE A 456 -7.83 9.75 9.43
N GLU A 457 -8.35 8.53 9.58
CA GLU A 457 -8.94 7.92 10.82
C GLU A 457 -8.04 6.92 11.64
N THR A 458 -7.39 7.24 12.76
CA THR A 458 -6.53 6.20 13.44
C THR A 458 -7.31 5.07 14.16
N ALA A 459 -6.61 4.09 14.74
CA ALA A 459 -7.22 3.01 15.56
C ALA A 459 -8.10 3.53 16.71
N ILE A 460 -7.76 4.72 17.23
CA ILE A 460 -8.72 5.56 17.93
C ILE A 460 -9.42 6.36 16.83
N PRO A 461 -10.76 6.32 16.67
CA PRO A 461 -11.46 6.94 15.54
C PRO A 461 -11.14 8.45 15.50
N LEU A 462 -10.10 8.84 14.79
CA LEU A 462 -9.54 10.19 14.76
C LEU A 462 -9.36 10.57 13.29
N ILE A 463 -10.34 11.21 12.65
CA ILE A 463 -10.39 11.77 11.26
C ILE A 463 -9.44 12.98 11.16
N PHE A 464 -8.54 13.14 10.17
CA PHE A 464 -7.62 14.28 10.03
C PHE A 464 -7.57 14.78 8.59
N LYS A 465 -8.37 15.77 8.20
CA LYS A 465 -8.40 16.38 6.87
C LYS A 465 -7.10 17.11 6.54
N ASP A 466 -6.80 17.30 5.25
CA ASP A 466 -5.55 17.92 4.75
C ASP A 466 -5.19 19.23 5.42
N ASN A 467 -6.21 20.06 5.55
CA ASN A 467 -6.18 21.39 6.12
C ASN A 467 -5.97 21.39 7.63
N ALA A 468 -6.12 20.25 8.31
CA ALA A 468 -5.86 20.07 9.73
C ALA A 468 -4.44 19.54 10.03
N MET A 469 -3.60 19.33 9.01
CA MET A 469 -2.30 18.68 9.17
C MET A 469 -1.12 19.57 8.86
N THR A 470 -0.09 19.36 9.66
CA THR A 470 1.23 19.95 9.50
C THR A 470 2.23 18.87 9.18
N ILE A 471 3.10 19.14 8.22
CA ILE A 471 4.21 18.28 7.85
C ILE A 471 5.54 18.96 8.15
N MET A 472 6.50 18.15 8.59
CA MET A 472 7.92 18.50 8.65
C MET A 472 8.67 17.45 7.84
N ALA A 473 9.40 17.91 6.83
CA ALA A 473 10.02 17.06 5.82
C ALA A 473 11.52 17.34 5.70
N ASP A 474 12.23 16.53 4.92
CA ASP A 474 13.63 16.73 4.57
C ASP A 474 14.57 16.74 5.81
N PHE A 475 14.29 15.87 6.78
CA PHE A 475 15.14 15.70 7.96
C PHE A 475 16.55 15.21 7.53
N ARG A 476 17.58 15.91 8.02
CA ARG A 476 19.00 15.63 7.78
C ARG A 476 19.77 15.77 9.08
N LYS A 477 20.72 14.87 9.35
CA LYS A 477 21.65 15.01 10.49
C LYS A 477 22.38 16.36 10.40
N LYS A 478 22.58 17.01 11.55
CA LYS A 478 23.44 18.20 11.65
C LYS A 478 24.92 17.86 11.57
#